data_AF-C4YXY9-F1
#
_entry.id   AF-C4YXY9-F1
#
_cell.length_a   1.000
_cell.length_b   1.000
_cell.length_c   1.000
_cell.angle_alpha   90.00
_cell.angle_beta   90.00
_cell.angle_gamma   90.00
#
_symmetry.space_group_name_H-M   'P 1'
#
loop_
_entity.id
_entity.type
_entity.pdbx_description
1 polymer ?
#
loop_
_entity_poly.entity_id
_entity_poly.type
_entity_poly.pdbx_seq_one_letter_code
_entity_poly.pdbx_strand_id
1 'polypeptide(L)'
;MDQCDGLSFVDSSSIEVCKRYRISMNKVFAGIAASSKTTKGWFYGLKLHLIINRAGGIVKASIMVNEYAIILIILSRFVRGVTSFTI
;
A
#
# COMPACT_ATOMS: atom_id res chain seq x y z
N MET A 1 16.45 0.98 11.90
CA MET A 1 15.39 0.27 11.15
C MET A 1 15.27 -1.10 11.76
N ASP A 2 14.06 -1.49 12.14
CA ASP A 2 13.82 -2.74 12.86
C ASP A 2 14.07 -3.96 11.95
N GLN A 3 14.55 -5.08 12.51
CA GLN A 3 14.89 -6.27 11.73
C GLN A 3 13.66 -7.18 11.50
N CYS A 4 13.68 -7.91 10.38
CA CYS A 4 12.64 -8.91 10.08
C CYS A 4 13.00 -10.23 10.79
N ASP A 5 12.28 -10.57 11.86
CA ASP A 5 12.51 -11.79 12.66
C ASP A 5 11.90 -13.07 12.04
N GLY A 6 12.01 -13.23 10.72
CA GLY A 6 11.49 -14.39 9.98
C GLY A 6 9.97 -14.41 9.78
N LEU A 7 9.19 -13.63 10.55
CA LEU A 7 7.75 -13.40 10.34
C LEU A 7 7.49 -11.90 10.20
N SER A 8 6.87 -11.49 9.10
CA SER A 8 6.45 -10.10 8.90
C SER A 8 5.07 -10.05 8.28
N PHE A 9 4.32 -9.01 8.65
CA PHE A 9 2.98 -8.74 8.17
C PHE A 9 3.06 -7.67 7.10
N VAL A 10 2.42 -7.93 5.96
CA VAL A 10 2.26 -6.96 4.88
C VAL A 10 0.79 -6.59 4.80
N ASP A 11 0.52 -5.29 4.92
CA ASP A 11 -0.81 -4.72 4.76
C ASP A 11 -0.81 -3.70 3.62
N SER A 12 -1.92 -3.63 2.89
CA SER A 12 -2.17 -2.60 1.89
C SER A 12 -3.42 -1.81 2.22
N SER A 13 -3.24 -0.57 2.68
CA SER A 13 -4.34 0.33 3.01
C SER A 13 -4.54 1.38 1.91
N SER A 14 -5.78 1.52 1.42
CA SER A 14 -6.13 2.59 0.48
C SER A 14 -6.36 3.91 1.20
N ILE A 15 -5.61 4.94 0.82
CA ILE A 15 -5.75 6.31 1.33
C ILE A 15 -6.56 7.09 0.29
N GLU A 16 -7.83 7.36 0.60
CA GLU A 16 -8.67 8.22 -0.23
C GLU A 16 -8.26 9.68 -0.05
N VAL A 17 -7.84 10.31 -1.14
CA VAL A 17 -7.41 11.71 -1.12
C VAL A 17 -8.62 12.63 -1.31
N CYS A 18 -9.51 12.30 -2.24
CA CYS A 18 -10.75 13.03 -2.42
C CYS A 18 -11.84 12.13 -3.02
N LYS A 19 -13.09 12.55 -2.81
CA LYS A 19 -14.25 11.91 -3.43
C LYS A 19 -14.21 12.09 -4.95
N ARG A 20 -14.71 11.10 -5.69
CA ARG A 20 -14.63 11.03 -7.15
C ARG A 20 -15.09 12.30 -7.89
N TYR A 21 -16.12 12.98 -7.40
CA TYR A 21 -16.64 14.20 -8.03
C TYR A 21 -15.74 15.43 -7.86
N ARG A 22 -14.74 15.39 -6.96
CA ARG A 22 -13.77 16.49 -6.74
C ARG A 22 -12.40 16.22 -7.36
N ILE A 23 -12.24 15.14 -8.13
CA ILE A 23 -10.94 14.79 -8.74
C ILE A 23 -10.43 15.93 -9.63
N SER A 24 -11.30 16.50 -10.48
CA SER A 24 -10.94 17.59 -11.39
C SER A 24 -10.50 18.89 -10.69
N MET A 25 -10.93 19.08 -9.44
CA MET A 25 -10.58 20.26 -8.63
C MET A 25 -9.36 20.03 -7.74
N ASN A 26 -8.90 18.79 -7.59
CA ASN A 26 -7.75 18.47 -6.75
C ASN A 26 -6.45 18.76 -7.51
N LYS A 27 -5.76 19.83 -7.13
CA LYS A 27 -4.46 20.22 -7.69
C LYS A 27 -3.27 19.74 -6.87
N VAL A 28 -3.48 19.42 -5.59
CA VAL A 28 -2.40 19.06 -4.65
C VAL A 28 -1.82 17.70 -4.97
N PHE A 29 -2.68 16.75 -5.35
CA PHE A 29 -2.28 15.39 -5.70
C PHE A 29 -2.39 15.09 -7.19
N ALA A 30 -2.49 16.13 -8.03
CA ALA A 30 -2.55 15.98 -9.48
C ALA A 30 -1.26 15.31 -10.00
N GLY A 31 -1.39 14.19 -10.70
CA GLY A 31 -0.26 13.39 -11.19
C GLY A 31 0.40 12.49 -10.12
N ILE A 32 0.06 12.65 -8.85
CA ILE A 32 0.57 11.82 -7.74
C ILE A 32 -0.46 10.77 -7.34
N ALA A 33 -1.75 11.11 -7.28
CA ALA A 33 -2.84 10.19 -6.97
C ALA A 33 -3.52 9.69 -8.25
N ALA A 34 -3.98 8.44 -8.25
CA ALA A 34 -4.70 7.84 -9.35
C ALA A 34 -6.01 7.20 -8.88
N SER A 35 -6.90 6.94 -9.85
CA SER A 35 -8.08 6.13 -9.60
C SER A 35 -7.69 4.67 -9.51
N SER A 36 -8.01 4.04 -8.39
CA SER A 36 -7.75 2.62 -8.14
C SER A 36 -9.04 1.92 -7.71
N LYS A 37 -9.13 0.62 -7.96
CA LYS A 37 -10.24 -0.22 -7.49
C LYS A 37 -9.83 -0.96 -6.22
N THR A 38 -10.71 -0.95 -5.22
CA THR A 38 -10.64 -1.78 -4.01
C THR A 38 -11.92 -2.60 -3.91
N THR A 39 -11.95 -3.56 -2.97
CA THR A 39 -13.15 -4.33 -2.64
C THR A 39 -14.33 -3.43 -2.26
N LYS A 40 -14.06 -2.22 -1.74
CA LYS A 40 -15.09 -1.23 -1.36
C LYS A 40 -15.57 -0.35 -2.50
N GLY A 41 -14.91 -0.37 -3.66
CA GLY A 41 -15.30 0.39 -4.85
C GLY A 41 -14.14 1.12 -5.53
N TRP A 42 -14.48 2.14 -6.30
CA TRP A 42 -13.49 3.02 -6.94
C TRP A 42 -13.15 4.17 -6.00
N PHE A 43 -11.86 4.40 -5.77
CA PHE A 43 -11.38 5.54 -4.99
C PHE A 43 -10.31 6.30 -5.78
N TYR A 44 -10.12 7.58 -5.46
CA TYR A 44 -9.04 8.38 -5.99
C TYR A 44 -8.06 8.70 -4.87
N GLY A 45 -6.83 8.20 -5.00
CA GLY A 45 -5.85 8.35 -3.94
C GLY A 45 -4.62 7.49 -4.13
N LEU A 46 -4.05 7.07 -3.00
CA LEU A 46 -2.78 6.38 -2.89
C LEU A 46 -2.98 5.05 -2.17
N LYS A 47 -2.16 4.05 -2.47
CA LYS A 47 -2.08 2.81 -1.72
C LYS A 47 -0.84 2.85 -0.83
N LEU A 48 -1.02 2.63 0.46
CA LEU A 48 0.06 2.53 1.43
C LEU A 48 0.38 1.06 1.68
N HIS A 49 1.65 0.71 1.56
CA HIS A 49 2.20 -0.61 1.84
C HIS A 49 3.03 -0.54 3.11
N LEU A 50 2.53 -1.19 4.16
CA LEU A 50 3.18 -1.28 5.45
C LEU A 50 3.75 -2.69 5.63
N ILE A 51 4.99 -2.74 6.10
CA ILE A 51 5.66 -3.96 6.53
C ILE A 51 5.95 -3.81 8.02
N ILE A 52 5.33 -4.68 8.80
CA ILE A 52 5.39 -4.66 10.25
C ILE A 52 6.01 -5.98 10.71
N ASN A 53 6.91 -5.94 11.70
CA ASN A 53 7.41 -7.16 12.33
C ASN A 53 6.38 -7.70 13.33
N ARG A 54 6.66 -8.88 13.91
CA ARG A 54 5.78 -9.48 14.92
C ARG A 54 5.65 -8.64 16.20
N ALA A 55 6.66 -7.84 16.53
CA ALA A 55 6.65 -6.96 17.71
C ALA A 55 5.86 -5.65 17.49
N GLY A 56 5.31 -5.42 16.28
CA GLY A 56 4.58 -4.18 15.95
C GLY A 56 5.47 -3.03 15.46
N GLY A 57 6.78 -3.27 15.31
CA GLY A 57 7.74 -2.35 14.73
C GLY A 57 7.56 -2.21 13.22
N ILE A 58 7.58 -0.96 12.74
CA ILE A 58 7.51 -0.65 11.31
C ILE A 58 8.88 -0.86 10.69
N VAL A 59 8.98 -1.87 9.83
CA VAL A 59 10.20 -2.17 9.08
C VAL A 59 10.29 -1.29 7.84
N LYS A 60 9.17 -1.12 7.13
CA LYS A 60 9.12 -0.34 5.90
C LYS A 60 7.72 0.19 5.62
N ALA A 61 7.65 1.42 5.13
CA ALA A 61 6.45 2.01 4.57
C ALA A 61 6.74 2.50 3.14
N SER A 62 5.84 2.21 2.20
CA SER A 62 5.93 2.67 0.82
C SER A 62 4.57 3.14 0.33
N ILE A 63 4.52 4.32 -0.29
CA ILE A 63 3.31 4.88 -0.87
C ILE A 63 3.38 4.67 -2.38
N MET A 64 2.32 4.12 -2.98
CA MET A 64 2.27 3.82 -4.41
C MET A 64 0.94 4.21 -5.02
N VAL A 65 1.00 4.50 -6.32
CA VAL A 65 -0.14 4.96 -7.10
C VAL A 65 -0.76 3.84 -7.95
N ASN A 66 0.00 2.78 -8.21
CA ASN A 66 -0.39 1.67 -9.07
C ASN A 66 -0.50 0.35 -8.29
N GLU A 67 -1.31 -0.57 -8.80
CA GLU A 67 -1.56 -1.86 -8.16
C GLU A 67 -0.52 -2.93 -8.51
N TYR A 68 0.24 -2.76 -9.60
CA TYR A 68 1.27 -3.72 -10.00
C TYR A 68 2.44 -3.79 -9.03
N ALA A 69 2.74 -2.68 -8.37
CA ALA A 69 3.87 -2.63 -7.48
C ALA A 69 3.59 -3.34 -6.13
N ILE A 70 2.32 -3.47 -5.73
CA ILE A 70 1.90 -4.35 -4.61
C ILE A 70 2.34 -5.78 -4.89
N ILE A 71 1.93 -6.29 -6.05
CA ILE A 71 2.24 -7.64 -6.50
C ILE A 71 3.75 -7.85 -6.56
N LEU A 72 4.51 -6.87 -7.06
CA LEU A 72 5.97 -6.93 -7.12
C LEU A 72 6.62 -6.95 -5.72
N ILE A 73 6.12 -6.14 -4.78
CA ILE A 73 6.61 -6.14 -3.38
C ILE A 73 6.32 -7.49 -2.74
N ILE A 74 5.09 -8.01 -2.87
CA ILE A 74 4.67 -9.32 -2.38
C ILE A 74 5.55 -10.43 -2.97
N LEU A 75 5.74 -10.47 -4.30
CA LEU A 75 6.62 -11.45 -4.98
C LEU A 75 8.06 -11.36 -4.50
N SER A 76 8.62 -10.15 -4.41
CA SER A 76 10.01 -9.93 -3.94
C SER A 76 10.23 -10.31 -2.47
N ARG A 77 9.14 -10.46 -1.70
CA ARG A 77 9.14 -10.81 -0.28
C ARG A 77 8.73 -12.26 -0.04
N PHE A 78 7.91 -12.86 -0.91
CA PHE A 78 7.70 -14.30 -0.96
C PHE A 78 9.03 -15.03 -1.22
N VAL A 79 9.84 -14.53 -2.15
CA VAL A 79 11.23 -15.01 -2.38
C VAL A 79 12.12 -14.84 -1.15
N ARG A 80 11.79 -13.92 -0.24
CA ARG A 80 12.53 -13.65 1.00
C ARG A 80 11.85 -14.23 2.26
N GLY A 81 10.87 -15.11 2.10
CA GLY A 81 10.28 -15.88 3.20
C GLY A 81 9.20 -15.16 4.03
N VAL A 82 8.52 -14.14 3.51
CA VAL A 82 7.38 -13.53 4.21
C VAL A 82 6.13 -14.42 4.09
N THR A 83 5.59 -14.85 5.23
CA THR A 83 4.58 -15.92 5.30
C THR A 83 3.14 -15.45 5.59
N SER A 84 2.90 -14.15 5.86
CA SER A 84 1.54 -13.66 6.15
C SER A 84 1.23 -12.35 5.41
N PHE A 85 0.15 -12.39 4.62
CA PHE A 85 -0.40 -11.26 3.88
C PHE A 85 -1.84 -11.01 4.34
N THR A 86 -2.20 -9.76 4.59
CA THR A 86 -3.59 -9.35 4.86
C THR A 86 -4.00 -8.35 3.78
N ILE A 87 -5.14 -8.63 3.14
CA ILE A 87 -5.69 -7.92 1.97
C ILE A 87 -6.62 -6.80 2.43
#